data_AF-A0A6M2AFE7-F1
#
_entry.id   AF-A0A6M2AFE7-F1
#
_cell.length_a   1.000
_cell.length_b   1.000
_cell.length_c   1.000
_cell.angle_alpha   90.00
_cell.angle_beta   90.00
_cell.angle_gamma   90.00
#
_symmetry.space_group_name_H-M   'P 1'
#
loop_
_entity.id
_entity.type
_entity.pdbx_description
1 polymer ?
#
loop_
_entity_poly.entity_id
_entity_poly.type
_entity_poly.pdbx_seq_one_letter_code
_entity_poly.pdbx_strand_id
1 'polypeptide(L)'
;MTSKLNPILTQDFSKTLKSNLIKARLLKIASIINFIVICIFATYLITFLGATSAILPTIHLAIGLATPALAFSINKIHIESKKHFNKASFYKDVIEESKKLTDDIATKFLNKIDTPAKTDSFKKIIPAIAYFKAVEKQMNYFLNEIKEIKDTKSKDPKVRYFLQKKAHDIYETKILSLKLELAQIYHIINNPTSQKSLKDFGIIYTLDFAKRIASALDNNDLYFVFYSKIQQKRDLTGLTFTEIDNLEIQDISNLIFNY
;
A
#
# COMPACT_ATOMS: atom_id res chain seq x y z
N MET A 1 4.70 33.22 9.73
CA MET A 1 5.13 31.80 9.69
C MET A 1 5.47 31.44 8.25
N THR A 2 6.69 31.01 7.96
CA THR A 2 7.04 30.46 6.64
C THR A 2 6.34 29.12 6.47
N SER A 3 5.37 29.03 5.55
CA SER A 3 4.67 27.79 5.27
C SER A 3 5.64 26.77 4.64
N LYS A 4 5.90 25.66 5.34
CA LYS A 4 6.76 24.58 4.83
C LYS A 4 6.04 23.85 3.68
N LEU A 5 6.78 23.53 2.62
CA LEU A 5 6.26 22.70 1.51
C LEU A 5 5.93 21.28 1.99
N ASN A 6 4.99 20.61 1.31
CA ASN A 6 4.67 19.22 1.59
C ASN A 6 5.91 18.32 1.45
N PRO A 7 6.08 17.30 2.31
CA PRO A 7 7.21 16.36 2.23
C PRO A 7 7.40 15.73 0.85
N ILE A 8 6.33 15.39 0.12
CA ILE A 8 6.44 14.80 -1.23
C ILE A 8 7.22 15.72 -2.18
N LEU A 9 7.13 17.04 -1.99
CA LEU A 9 7.80 18.04 -2.83
C LEU A 9 9.27 18.27 -2.46
N THR A 10 9.66 17.90 -1.25
CA THR A 10 10.99 18.18 -0.69
C THR A 10 11.79 16.91 -0.36
N GLN A 11 11.17 15.74 -0.52
CA GLN A 11 11.76 14.46 -0.21
C GLN A 11 12.84 14.10 -1.23
N ASP A 12 14.03 13.78 -0.72
CA ASP A 12 15.05 13.12 -1.52
C ASP A 12 14.66 11.65 -1.74
N PHE A 13 14.04 11.37 -2.88
CA PHE A 13 13.64 10.02 -3.26
C PHE A 13 14.84 9.09 -3.45
N SER A 14 16.01 9.61 -3.85
CA SER A 14 17.23 8.80 -3.99
C SER A 14 17.75 8.33 -2.63
N LYS A 15 17.78 9.23 -1.63
CA LYS A 15 18.10 8.87 -0.26
C LYS A 15 17.08 7.91 0.34
N THR A 16 15.79 8.13 0.05
CA THR A 16 14.70 7.24 0.51
C THR A 16 14.81 5.83 -0.08
N LEU A 17 15.09 5.72 -1.39
CA LEU A 17 15.36 4.48 -2.09
C LEU A 17 16.52 3.72 -1.42
N LYS A 18 17.68 4.38 -1.27
CA LYS A 18 18.87 3.79 -0.65
C LYS A 18 18.59 3.30 0.76
N SER A 19 17.91 4.10 1.58
CA SER A 19 17.54 3.73 2.95
C SER A 19 16.65 2.48 3.00
N ASN A 20 15.63 2.40 2.14
CA ASN A 20 14.76 1.22 2.09
C ASN A 20 15.47 -0.03 1.58
N LEU A 21 16.38 0.09 0.60
CA LEU A 21 17.20 -1.04 0.15
C LEU A 21 18.12 -1.55 1.25
N ILE A 22 18.76 -0.66 2.01
CA ILE A 22 19.62 -1.04 3.15
C ILE A 22 18.78 -1.77 4.21
N LYS A 23 17.63 -1.21 4.61
CA LYS A 23 16.72 -1.84 5.58
C LYS A 23 16.24 -3.22 5.10
N ALA A 24 15.82 -3.33 3.85
CA ALA A 24 15.37 -4.61 3.27
C ALA A 24 16.48 -5.67 3.33
N ARG A 25 17.72 -5.30 2.95
CA ARG A 25 18.89 -6.18 2.99
C ARG A 25 19.23 -6.62 4.40
N LEU A 26 19.28 -5.68 5.35
CA LEU A 26 19.55 -5.98 6.76
C LEU A 26 18.51 -6.94 7.34
N LEU A 27 17.22 -6.71 7.09
CA LEU A 27 16.15 -7.60 7.56
C LEU A 27 16.24 -8.98 6.89
N LYS A 28 16.61 -9.05 5.61
CA LYS A 28 16.82 -10.33 4.92
C LYS A 28 17.98 -11.11 5.54
N ILE A 29 19.10 -10.44 5.81
CA ILE A 29 20.26 -11.04 6.49
C ILE A 29 19.87 -11.50 7.91
N ALA A 30 19.17 -10.67 8.68
CA ALA A 30 18.68 -11.03 10.01
C ALA A 30 17.76 -12.26 9.98
N SER A 31 16.86 -12.34 8.98
CA SER A 31 16.01 -13.52 8.76
C SER A 31 16.83 -14.78 8.50
N ILE A 32 17.89 -14.69 7.69
CA ILE A 32 18.78 -15.81 7.38
C ILE A 32 19.57 -16.23 8.61
N ILE A 33 20.15 -15.29 9.36
CA ILE A 33 20.89 -15.57 10.60
C ILE A 33 19.97 -16.25 11.61
N ASN A 34 18.77 -15.71 11.84
CA ASN A 34 17.81 -16.33 12.75
C ASN A 34 17.44 -17.74 12.32
N PHE A 35 17.23 -17.98 11.02
CA PHE A 35 16.99 -19.31 10.50
C PHE A 35 18.16 -20.27 10.79
N ILE A 36 19.40 -19.84 10.54
CA ILE A 36 20.60 -20.64 10.82
C ILE A 36 20.72 -20.95 12.32
N VAL A 37 20.54 -19.96 13.20
CA VAL A 37 20.58 -20.16 14.66
C VAL A 37 19.52 -21.18 15.11
N ILE A 38 18.32 -21.10 14.56
CA ILE A 38 17.24 -22.05 14.85
C ILE A 38 17.62 -23.46 14.36
N CYS A 39 18.17 -23.60 13.17
CA CYS A 39 18.63 -24.88 12.64
C CYS A 39 19.76 -25.48 13.50
N ILE A 40 20.73 -24.67 13.94
CA ILE A 40 21.80 -25.12 14.84
C ILE A 40 21.22 -25.59 16.17
N PHE A 41 20.33 -24.81 16.78
CA PHE A 41 19.69 -25.16 18.05
C PHE A 41 18.85 -26.44 17.92
N ALA A 42 18.08 -26.57 16.84
CA ALA A 42 17.30 -27.77 16.55
C ALA A 42 18.21 -29.00 16.35
N THR A 43 19.32 -28.85 15.62
CA THR A 43 20.29 -29.93 15.41
C THR A 43 20.94 -30.36 16.73
N TYR A 44 21.38 -29.39 17.54
CA TYR A 44 21.93 -29.65 18.88
C TYR A 44 20.93 -30.40 19.77
N LEU A 45 19.67 -29.97 19.75
CA LEU A 45 18.61 -30.59 20.54
C LEU A 45 18.31 -32.02 20.09
N ILE A 46 18.27 -32.27 18.77
CA ILE A 46 18.13 -33.64 18.22
C ILE A 46 19.29 -34.53 18.66
N THR A 47 20.53 -34.03 18.60
CA THR A 47 21.71 -34.80 19.06
C THR A 47 21.71 -35.07 20.56
N PHE A 48 21.21 -34.13 21.37
CA PHE A 48 21.08 -34.29 22.83
C PHE A 48 19.97 -35.28 23.22
N LEU A 49 18.86 -35.26 22.49
CA LEU A 49 17.73 -36.18 22.66
C LEU A 49 18.07 -37.64 22.31
N GLY A 50 18.91 -37.86 21.29
CA GLY A 50 19.41 -39.19 20.95
C GLY A 50 20.23 -39.86 22.06
N ALA A 51 20.69 -39.09 23.06
CA ALA A 51 21.52 -39.56 24.16
C ALA A 51 20.77 -39.76 25.51
N THR A 52 19.53 -39.30 25.66
CA THR A 52 18.82 -39.30 26.96
C THR A 52 17.35 -39.72 26.86
N SER A 53 17.05 -41.00 27.16
CA SER A 53 15.70 -41.58 27.05
C SER A 53 14.68 -41.06 28.09
N ALA A 54 15.13 -40.45 29.18
CA ALA A 54 14.27 -40.07 30.31
C ALA A 54 13.67 -38.64 30.23
N ILE A 55 14.16 -37.77 29.34
CA ILE A 55 13.76 -36.35 29.26
C ILE A 55 12.93 -36.07 27.97
N LEU A 56 12.69 -37.11 27.18
CA LEU A 56 12.09 -37.07 25.85
C LEU A 56 10.73 -36.34 25.80
N PRO A 57 9.75 -36.58 26.71
CA PRO A 57 8.42 -35.99 26.61
C PRO A 57 8.40 -34.47 26.87
N THR A 58 9.14 -34.01 27.88
CA THR A 58 9.19 -32.59 28.28
C THR A 58 9.88 -31.74 27.22
N ILE A 59 10.91 -32.29 26.58
CA ILE A 59 11.62 -31.60 25.48
C ILE A 59 10.78 -31.58 24.21
N HIS A 60 10.04 -32.64 23.87
CA HIS A 60 9.10 -32.63 22.74
C HIS A 60 8.00 -31.57 22.92
N LEU A 61 7.50 -31.39 24.14
CA LEU A 61 6.52 -30.35 24.45
C LEU A 61 7.12 -28.93 24.28
N ALA A 62 8.35 -28.72 24.77
CA ALA A 62 9.06 -27.44 24.62
C ALA A 62 9.38 -27.10 23.16
N ILE A 63 9.78 -28.08 22.35
CA ILE A 63 9.98 -27.91 20.90
C ILE A 63 8.66 -27.60 20.20
N GLY A 64 7.59 -28.34 20.54
CA GLY A 64 6.26 -28.15 19.97
C GLY A 64 5.70 -26.75 20.23
N LEU A 65 6.05 -26.14 21.37
CA LEU A 65 5.64 -24.78 21.72
C LEU A 65 6.57 -23.68 21.15
N ALA A 66 7.89 -23.94 21.09
CA ALA A 66 8.87 -22.97 20.62
C ALA A 66 8.87 -22.82 19.08
N THR A 67 8.62 -23.90 18.35
CA THR A 67 8.71 -23.92 16.88
C THR A 67 7.72 -22.94 16.22
N PRO A 68 6.43 -22.88 16.62
CA PRO A 68 5.49 -21.89 16.07
C PRO A 68 5.89 -20.44 16.37
N ALA A 69 6.40 -20.15 17.56
CA ALA A 69 6.82 -18.81 17.96
C ALA A 69 8.04 -18.32 17.16
N LEU A 70 8.99 -19.22 16.89
CA LEU A 70 10.17 -18.95 16.06
C LEU A 70 9.79 -18.78 14.58
N ALA A 71 8.91 -19.65 14.07
CA ALA A 71 8.39 -19.55 12.70
C ALA A 71 7.63 -18.22 12.48
N PHE A 72 6.81 -17.82 13.45
CA PHE A 72 6.12 -16.53 13.43
C PHE A 72 7.10 -15.35 13.38
N SER A 73 8.15 -15.40 14.19
CA SER A 73 9.17 -14.36 14.27
C SER A 73 9.96 -14.22 12.95
N ILE A 74 10.36 -15.34 12.35
CA ILE A 74 11.00 -15.34 11.01
C ILE A 74 10.05 -14.77 9.97
N ASN A 75 8.80 -15.23 9.95
CA ASN A 75 7.81 -14.77 8.98
C ASN A 75 7.57 -13.25 9.09
N LYS A 76 7.51 -12.71 10.32
CA LYS A 76 7.38 -11.26 10.54
C LYS A 76 8.56 -10.47 9.97
N ILE A 77 9.79 -10.94 10.18
CA ILE A 77 11.00 -10.29 9.62
C ILE A 77 10.98 -10.35 8.09
N HIS A 78 10.60 -11.50 7.53
CA HIS A 78 10.49 -11.69 6.08
C HIS A 78 9.45 -10.75 5.46
N ILE A 79 8.26 -10.64 6.07
CA ILE A 79 7.19 -9.73 5.62
C ILE A 79 7.66 -8.27 5.63
N GLU A 80 8.34 -7.83 6.71
CA GLU A 80 8.86 -6.46 6.77
C GLU A 80 9.99 -6.22 5.76
N SER A 81 10.87 -7.20 5.53
CA SER A 81 11.90 -7.10 4.47
C SER A 81 11.26 -6.91 3.09
N LYS A 82 10.25 -7.74 2.76
CA LYS A 82 9.50 -7.64 1.49
C LYS A 82 8.82 -6.28 1.33
N LYS A 83 8.22 -5.75 2.40
CA LYS A 83 7.61 -4.43 2.42
C LYS A 83 8.61 -3.31 2.13
N HIS A 84 9.82 -3.37 2.70
CA HIS A 84 10.88 -2.40 2.38
C HIS A 84 11.39 -2.52 0.94
N PHE A 85 11.48 -3.75 0.41
CA PHE A 85 11.86 -3.97 -0.98
C PHE A 85 10.81 -3.40 -1.95
N ASN A 86 9.53 -3.64 -1.70
CA ASN A 86 8.43 -3.09 -2.50
C ASN A 86 8.44 -1.55 -2.47
N LYS A 87 8.66 -0.94 -1.29
CA LYS A 87 8.82 0.52 -1.19
C LYS A 87 10.03 1.02 -1.98
N ALA A 88 11.16 0.31 -1.94
CA ALA A 88 12.31 0.67 -2.74
C ALA A 88 12.01 0.58 -4.24
N SER A 89 11.33 -0.48 -4.70
CA SER A 89 10.91 -0.60 -6.09
C SER A 89 10.05 0.60 -6.52
N PHE A 90 9.07 0.98 -5.69
CA PHE A 90 8.23 2.14 -5.96
C PHE A 90 9.06 3.44 -6.09
N TYR A 91 9.97 3.74 -5.16
CA TYR A 91 10.80 4.95 -5.27
C TYR A 91 11.77 4.91 -6.46
N LYS A 92 12.16 3.72 -6.93
CA LYS A 92 12.90 3.57 -8.17
C LYS A 92 12.03 4.04 -9.35
N ASP A 93 10.77 3.62 -9.41
CA ASP A 93 9.81 4.09 -10.42
C ASP A 93 9.61 5.61 -10.35
N VAL A 94 9.47 6.19 -9.15
CA VAL A 94 9.36 7.66 -8.98
C VAL A 94 10.57 8.40 -9.57
N ILE A 95 11.78 7.90 -9.32
CA ILE A 95 13.01 8.52 -9.87
C ILE A 95 13.07 8.37 -11.39
N GLU A 96 12.68 7.21 -11.92
CA GLU A 96 12.61 6.98 -13.37
C GLU A 96 11.59 7.92 -14.04
N GLU A 97 10.41 8.10 -13.45
CA GLU A 97 9.41 9.05 -13.94
C GLU A 97 9.91 10.49 -13.83
N SER A 98 10.54 10.87 -12.71
CA SER A 98 11.10 12.21 -12.53
C SER A 98 12.14 12.57 -13.59
N LYS A 99 12.92 11.61 -14.09
CA LYS A 99 13.90 11.84 -15.17
C LYS A 99 13.26 12.05 -16.53
N LYS A 100 12.04 11.54 -16.74
CA LYS A 100 11.28 11.70 -17.98
C LYS A 100 10.50 13.01 -18.04
N LEU A 101 10.31 13.69 -16.90
CA LEU A 101 9.52 14.93 -16.84
C LEU A 101 10.35 16.12 -17.34
N THR A 102 10.04 16.57 -18.56
CA THR A 102 10.41 17.89 -19.07
C THR A 102 9.29 18.90 -18.79
N ASP A 103 9.58 20.19 -18.96
CA ASP A 103 8.58 21.25 -18.74
C ASP A 103 7.35 21.11 -19.65
N ASP A 104 7.54 20.69 -20.91
CA ASP A 104 6.43 20.39 -21.83
C ASP A 104 5.58 19.20 -21.35
N ILE A 105 6.24 18.10 -20.96
CA ILE A 105 5.55 16.87 -20.53
C ILE A 105 4.75 17.11 -19.25
N ALA A 106 5.32 17.83 -18.29
CA ALA A 106 4.62 18.14 -17.05
C ALA A 106 3.48 19.15 -17.30
N THR A 107 3.60 20.10 -18.22
CA THR A 107 2.49 21.01 -18.59
C THR A 107 1.34 20.24 -19.24
N LYS A 108 1.62 19.34 -20.18
CA LYS A 108 0.61 18.46 -20.78
C LYS A 108 -0.09 17.60 -19.73
N PHE A 109 0.65 17.09 -18.75
CA PHE A 109 0.08 16.34 -17.65
C PHE A 109 -0.84 17.21 -16.77
N LEU A 110 -0.42 18.41 -16.38
CA LEU A 110 -1.24 19.32 -15.57
C LEU A 110 -2.55 19.70 -16.27
N ASN A 111 -2.49 19.94 -17.58
CA ASN A 111 -3.68 20.18 -18.39
C ASN A 111 -4.61 18.96 -18.42
N LYS A 112 -4.07 17.73 -18.47
CA LYS A 112 -4.86 16.49 -18.44
C LYS A 112 -5.64 16.32 -17.13
N ILE A 113 -5.12 16.81 -16.02
CA ILE A 113 -5.76 16.71 -14.70
C ILE A 113 -6.48 18.02 -14.31
N ASP A 114 -6.78 18.89 -15.27
CA ASP A 114 -7.47 20.18 -15.06
C ASP A 114 -6.84 21.05 -13.97
N THR A 115 -5.52 21.02 -13.85
CA THR A 115 -4.77 21.88 -12.92
C THR A 115 -4.06 22.98 -13.70
N PRO A 116 -4.35 24.27 -13.46
CA PRO A 116 -3.68 25.35 -14.18
C PRO A 116 -2.18 25.36 -13.86
N ALA A 117 -1.34 25.39 -14.91
CA ALA A 117 0.09 25.48 -14.76
C ALA A 117 0.50 26.82 -14.13
N LYS A 118 0.92 26.78 -12.86
CA LYS A 118 1.51 27.94 -12.17
C LYS A 118 3.01 27.98 -12.44
N THR A 119 3.47 28.91 -13.26
CA THR A 119 4.86 29.02 -13.78
C THR A 119 5.93 29.04 -12.68
N ASP A 120 5.74 29.79 -11.59
CA ASP A 120 6.73 29.87 -10.49
C ASP A 120 6.74 28.66 -9.54
N SER A 121 5.75 27.78 -9.69
CA SER A 121 5.55 26.58 -8.87
C SER A 121 6.02 25.31 -9.58
N PHE A 122 6.29 25.39 -10.88
CA PHE A 122 6.39 24.23 -11.76
C PHE A 122 7.52 23.28 -11.38
N LYS A 123 8.74 23.79 -11.20
CA LYS A 123 9.88 22.96 -10.74
C LYS A 123 9.66 22.36 -9.35
N LYS A 124 8.86 23.01 -8.50
CA LYS A 124 8.57 22.56 -7.14
C LYS A 124 7.58 21.41 -7.11
N ILE A 125 6.73 21.26 -8.14
CA ILE A 125 5.71 20.21 -8.23
C ILE A 125 6.15 18.98 -9.02
N ILE A 126 7.26 19.04 -9.77
CA ILE A 126 7.83 17.88 -10.49
C ILE A 126 7.93 16.63 -9.61
N PRO A 127 8.42 16.69 -8.36
CA PRO A 127 8.46 15.53 -7.47
C PRO A 127 7.08 14.89 -7.23
N ALA A 128 6.03 15.70 -7.08
CA ALA A 128 4.67 15.21 -6.90
C ALA A 128 4.08 14.64 -8.19
N ILE A 129 4.36 15.24 -9.35
CA ILE A 129 3.95 14.69 -10.66
C ILE A 129 4.61 13.33 -10.90
N ALA A 130 5.90 13.20 -10.60
CA ALA A 130 6.62 11.93 -10.71
C ALA A 130 6.04 10.86 -9.79
N TYR A 131 5.72 11.26 -8.55
CA TYR A 131 5.04 10.38 -7.59
C TYR A 131 3.66 9.95 -8.11
N PHE A 132 2.86 10.87 -8.63
CA PHE A 132 1.55 10.60 -9.23
C PHE A 132 1.66 9.55 -10.33
N LYS A 133 2.57 9.73 -11.29
CA LYS A 133 2.76 8.79 -12.40
C LYS A 133 3.22 7.41 -11.94
N ALA A 134 4.06 7.34 -10.90
CA ALA A 134 4.47 6.06 -10.33
C ALA A 134 3.29 5.31 -9.68
N VAL A 135 2.41 6.04 -8.98
CA VAL A 135 1.16 5.47 -8.42
C VAL A 135 0.22 5.02 -9.53
N GLU A 136 0.04 5.81 -10.60
CA GLU A 136 -0.76 5.45 -11.78
C GLU A 136 -0.23 4.19 -12.46
N LYS A 137 1.10 4.08 -12.64
CA LYS A 137 1.76 2.88 -13.17
C LYS A 137 1.48 1.65 -12.30
N GLN A 138 1.54 1.79 -10.98
CA GLN A 138 1.23 0.70 -10.05
C GLN A 138 -0.25 0.29 -10.12
N MET A 139 -1.15 1.26 -10.22
CA MET A 139 -2.59 0.99 -10.40
C MET A 139 -2.85 0.23 -11.70
N ASN A 140 -2.23 0.65 -12.82
CA ASN A 140 -2.34 -0.03 -14.10
C ASN A 140 -1.80 -1.46 -14.09
N TYR A 141 -0.73 -1.74 -13.33
CA TYR A 141 -0.24 -3.11 -13.12
C TYR A 141 -1.31 -4.01 -12.49
N PHE A 142 -1.98 -3.54 -11.44
CA PHE A 142 -3.05 -4.32 -10.80
C PHE A 142 -4.31 -4.44 -11.65
N LEU A 143 -4.65 -3.42 -12.44
CA LEU A 143 -5.74 -3.50 -13.41
C LEU A 143 -5.47 -4.57 -14.47
N ASN A 144 -4.22 -4.68 -14.93
CA ASN A 144 -3.81 -5.75 -15.83
C ASN A 144 -3.87 -7.13 -15.16
N GLU A 145 -3.45 -7.26 -13.90
CA GLU A 145 -3.61 -8.53 -13.16
C GLU A 145 -5.08 -8.93 -13.06
N ILE A 146 -5.99 -7.98 -12.77
CA ILE A 146 -7.43 -8.23 -12.77
C ILE A 146 -7.94 -8.66 -14.14
N LYS A 147 -7.43 -8.03 -15.21
CA LYS A 147 -7.78 -8.39 -16.59
C LYS A 147 -7.37 -9.83 -16.90
N GLU A 148 -6.13 -10.22 -16.58
CA GLU A 148 -5.63 -11.59 -16.75
C GLU A 148 -6.46 -12.62 -15.97
N ILE A 149 -6.86 -12.28 -14.73
CA ILE A 149 -7.76 -13.12 -13.93
C ILE A 149 -9.12 -13.28 -14.60
N LYS A 150 -9.71 -12.19 -15.13
CA LYS A 150 -11.00 -12.21 -15.83
C LYS A 150 -10.94 -12.98 -17.16
N ASP A 151 -9.81 -12.90 -17.85
CA ASP A 151 -9.57 -13.62 -19.11
C ASP A 151 -9.32 -15.12 -18.88
N THR A 152 -8.96 -15.52 -17.66
CA THR A 152 -8.81 -16.92 -17.26
C THR A 152 -10.17 -17.62 -17.18
N LYS A 153 -10.56 -18.31 -18.26
CA LYS A 153 -11.81 -19.07 -18.31
C LYS A 153 -11.68 -20.44 -17.62
N SER A 154 -12.60 -20.74 -16.70
CA SER A 154 -12.74 -22.07 -16.10
C SER A 154 -14.21 -22.51 -16.07
N LYS A 155 -14.47 -23.79 -16.31
CA LYS A 155 -15.81 -24.39 -16.15
C LYS A 155 -16.09 -24.83 -14.71
N ASP A 156 -15.04 -25.01 -13.89
CA ASP A 156 -15.18 -25.40 -12.49
C ASP A 156 -15.76 -24.23 -11.66
N PRO A 157 -16.93 -24.41 -11.01
CA PRO A 157 -17.53 -23.38 -10.17
C PRO A 157 -16.62 -22.89 -9.03
N LYS A 158 -15.83 -23.77 -8.40
CA LYS A 158 -14.92 -23.41 -7.31
C LYS A 158 -13.77 -22.54 -7.82
N VAL A 159 -13.22 -22.88 -8.97
CA VAL A 159 -12.16 -22.09 -9.62
C VAL A 159 -12.69 -20.73 -10.04
N ARG A 160 -13.89 -20.66 -10.65
CA ARG A 160 -14.52 -19.38 -11.01
C ARG A 160 -14.72 -18.48 -9.80
N TYR A 161 -15.25 -19.04 -8.70
CA TYR A 161 -15.44 -18.30 -7.46
C TYR A 161 -14.10 -17.78 -6.90
N PHE A 162 -13.07 -18.63 -6.88
CA PHE A 162 -11.73 -18.22 -6.43
C PHE A 162 -11.15 -17.08 -7.27
N LEU A 163 -11.26 -17.15 -8.60
CA LEU A 163 -10.80 -16.10 -9.51
C LEU A 163 -11.56 -14.79 -9.31
N GLN A 164 -12.89 -14.85 -9.18
CA GLN A 164 -13.72 -13.67 -8.89
C GLN A 164 -13.32 -13.02 -7.56
N LYS A 165 -13.19 -13.83 -6.50
CA LYS A 165 -12.72 -13.36 -5.20
C LYS A 165 -11.35 -12.70 -5.30
N LYS A 166 -10.39 -13.32 -5.99
CA LYS A 166 -9.04 -12.76 -6.16
C LYS A 166 -9.07 -11.41 -6.88
N ALA A 167 -9.80 -11.31 -7.98
CA ALA A 167 -9.94 -10.05 -8.73
C ALA A 167 -10.56 -8.95 -7.86
N HIS A 168 -11.58 -9.30 -7.09
CA HIS A 168 -12.23 -8.39 -6.15
C HIS A 168 -11.29 -7.91 -5.05
N ASP A 169 -10.59 -8.84 -4.38
CA ASP A 169 -9.65 -8.51 -3.30
C ASP A 169 -8.54 -7.56 -3.81
N ILE A 170 -8.03 -7.75 -5.05
CA ILE A 170 -7.08 -6.82 -5.66
C ILE A 170 -7.72 -5.44 -5.86
N TYR A 171 -8.95 -5.39 -6.38
CA TYR A 171 -9.63 -4.12 -6.66
C TYR A 171 -9.81 -3.29 -5.39
N GLU A 172 -10.39 -3.90 -4.35
CA GLU A 172 -10.70 -3.20 -3.11
C GLU A 172 -9.44 -2.77 -2.36
N THR A 173 -8.49 -3.69 -2.22
CA THR A 173 -7.33 -3.48 -1.33
C THR A 173 -6.17 -2.78 -2.02
N LYS A 174 -6.18 -2.69 -3.36
CA LYS A 174 -5.14 -2.02 -4.15
C LYS A 174 -5.70 -0.86 -4.94
N ILE A 175 -6.58 -1.11 -5.91
CA ILE A 175 -7.00 -0.09 -6.88
C ILE A 175 -7.64 1.11 -6.19
N LEU A 176 -8.66 0.88 -5.36
CA LEU A 176 -9.36 1.98 -4.69
C LEU A 176 -8.45 2.74 -3.71
N SER A 177 -7.54 2.05 -3.01
CA SER A 177 -6.56 2.70 -2.13
C SER A 177 -5.59 3.59 -2.90
N LEU A 178 -5.14 3.15 -4.09
CA LEU A 178 -4.27 3.94 -4.97
C LEU A 178 -5.04 5.13 -5.56
N LYS A 179 -6.33 4.96 -5.86
CA LYS A 179 -7.20 6.06 -6.32
C LYS A 179 -7.31 7.18 -5.29
N LEU A 180 -7.48 6.84 -4.00
CA LEU A 180 -7.44 7.81 -2.90
C LEU A 180 -6.06 8.47 -2.78
N GLU A 181 -4.97 7.70 -2.89
CA GLU A 181 -3.60 8.25 -2.85
C GLU A 181 -3.35 9.25 -4.00
N LEU A 182 -3.83 8.95 -5.21
CA LEU A 182 -3.80 9.89 -6.34
C LEU A 182 -4.58 11.18 -6.04
N ALA A 183 -5.73 11.10 -5.37
CA ALA A 183 -6.51 12.28 -4.98
C ALA A 183 -5.79 13.15 -3.94
N GLN A 184 -5.02 12.54 -3.03
CA GLN A 184 -4.15 13.28 -2.11
C GLN A 184 -3.00 13.96 -2.85
N ILE A 185 -2.36 13.28 -3.80
CA ILE A 185 -1.25 13.87 -4.57
C ILE A 185 -1.77 15.02 -5.45
N TYR A 186 -2.94 14.84 -6.06
CA TYR A 186 -3.64 15.90 -6.78
C TYR A 186 -3.86 17.14 -5.90
N HIS A 187 -4.32 16.95 -4.66
CA HIS A 187 -4.47 18.04 -3.71
C HIS A 187 -3.14 18.77 -3.45
N ILE A 188 -2.04 18.02 -3.28
CA ILE A 188 -0.70 18.57 -3.02
C ILE A 188 -0.16 19.35 -4.23
N ILE A 189 -0.41 18.87 -5.46
CA ILE A 189 -0.04 19.59 -6.68
C ILE A 189 -0.76 20.95 -6.72
N ASN A 190 -2.05 20.99 -6.38
CA ASN A 190 -2.84 22.21 -6.33
C ASN A 190 -2.52 23.11 -5.13
N ASN A 191 -2.13 22.51 -4.01
CA ASN A 191 -1.84 23.17 -2.73
C ASN A 191 -0.47 22.73 -2.17
N PRO A 192 0.66 23.22 -2.72
CA PRO A 192 2.00 22.74 -2.38
C PRO A 192 2.42 22.87 -0.92
N THR A 193 1.78 23.76 -0.16
CA THR A 193 2.04 23.99 1.27
C THR A 193 1.15 23.14 2.18
N SER A 194 0.15 22.46 1.63
CA SER A 194 -0.76 21.61 2.39
C SER A 194 0.01 20.46 3.02
N GLN A 195 -0.14 20.29 4.33
CA GLN A 195 0.39 19.15 5.09
C GLN A 195 -0.69 18.08 5.33
N LYS A 196 -1.92 18.31 4.81
CA LYS A 196 -3.05 17.41 4.93
C LYS A 196 -2.72 16.06 4.27
N SER A 197 -3.04 14.97 4.96
CA SER A 197 -2.91 13.60 4.47
C SER A 197 -4.22 12.84 4.66
N LEU A 198 -4.51 11.81 3.86
CA LEU A 198 -5.74 11.01 4.01
C LEU A 198 -5.97 10.50 5.45
N LYS A 199 -4.89 10.20 6.17
CA LYS A 199 -4.93 9.71 7.56
C LYS A 199 -5.44 10.75 8.55
N ASP A 200 -5.34 12.03 8.21
CA ASP A 200 -5.83 13.12 9.05
C ASP A 200 -7.35 13.28 8.92
N PHE A 201 -7.94 12.73 7.85
CA PHE A 201 -9.35 12.91 7.51
C PHE A 201 -10.16 11.64 7.64
N GLY A 202 -9.62 10.42 7.57
CA GLY A 202 -10.48 9.23 7.58
C GLY A 202 -9.81 7.88 7.74
N ILE A 203 -10.66 6.85 7.77
CA ILE A 203 -10.30 5.43 7.85
C ILE A 203 -10.84 4.71 6.61
N ILE A 204 -9.99 3.90 5.98
CA ILE A 204 -10.35 3.03 4.87
C ILE A 204 -10.87 1.70 5.43
N TYR A 205 -12.05 1.28 4.96
CA TYR A 205 -12.68 0.01 5.28
C TYR A 205 -12.61 -0.92 4.07
N THR A 206 -11.73 -1.92 4.15
CA THR A 206 -11.68 -3.02 3.18
C THR A 206 -12.43 -4.22 3.75
N LEU A 207 -13.47 -4.66 3.04
CA LEU A 207 -14.22 -5.87 3.39
C LEU A 207 -13.68 -7.05 2.58
N ASP A 208 -13.88 -8.27 3.10
CA ASP A 208 -13.68 -9.46 2.28
C ASP A 208 -14.82 -9.60 1.26
N PHE A 209 -14.58 -10.32 0.17
CA PHE A 209 -15.54 -10.48 -0.92
C PHE A 209 -16.96 -10.87 -0.49
N ALA A 210 -17.10 -11.77 0.49
CA ALA A 210 -18.42 -12.22 0.95
C ALA A 210 -19.15 -11.11 1.71
N LYS A 211 -18.43 -10.41 2.61
CA LYS A 211 -18.97 -9.27 3.34
C LYS A 211 -19.30 -8.10 2.43
N ARG A 212 -18.51 -7.86 1.37
CA ARG A 212 -18.82 -6.80 0.42
C ARG A 212 -20.11 -7.09 -0.34
N ILE A 213 -20.29 -8.31 -0.85
CA ILE A 213 -21.54 -8.69 -1.52
C ILE A 213 -22.74 -8.48 -0.60
N ALA A 214 -22.64 -8.92 0.66
CA ALA A 214 -23.70 -8.70 1.64
C ALA A 214 -23.94 -7.19 1.90
N SER A 215 -22.87 -6.42 2.08
CA SER A 215 -22.94 -4.98 2.35
C SER A 215 -23.56 -4.19 1.21
N ALA A 216 -23.29 -4.57 -0.04
CA ALA A 216 -23.89 -3.96 -1.22
C ALA A 216 -25.39 -4.28 -1.33
N LEU A 217 -25.82 -5.47 -0.92
CA LEU A 217 -27.23 -5.85 -0.86
C LEU A 217 -27.98 -5.12 0.27
N ASP A 218 -27.30 -4.86 1.39
CA ASP A 218 -27.87 -4.20 2.58
C ASP A 218 -27.76 -2.66 2.53
N ASN A 219 -27.33 -2.06 1.42
CA ASN A 219 -27.08 -0.62 1.26
C ASN A 219 -26.10 -0.01 2.30
N ASN A 220 -25.22 -0.83 2.88
CA ASN A 220 -24.25 -0.42 3.91
C ASN A 220 -22.81 -0.35 3.37
N ASP A 221 -22.65 -0.20 2.06
CA ASP A 221 -21.41 -0.40 1.30
C ASP A 221 -20.34 0.69 1.49
N LEU A 222 -19.93 0.92 2.73
CA LEU A 222 -18.90 1.90 3.08
C LEU A 222 -17.51 1.41 2.68
N TYR A 223 -16.74 2.28 2.02
CA TYR A 223 -15.34 2.02 1.68
C TYR A 223 -14.38 2.99 2.37
N PHE A 224 -14.71 4.28 2.41
CA PHE A 224 -13.90 5.27 3.11
C PHE A 224 -14.79 6.15 3.96
N VAL A 225 -14.50 6.22 5.26
CA VAL A 225 -15.20 7.13 6.16
C VAL A 225 -14.27 8.27 6.48
N PHE A 226 -14.73 9.50 6.24
CA PHE A 226 -13.98 10.68 6.64
C PHE A 226 -14.68 11.44 7.75
N TYR A 227 -13.91 11.85 8.74
CA TYR A 227 -14.31 12.65 9.87
C TYR A 227 -14.30 14.12 9.44
N SER A 228 -15.48 14.66 9.12
CA SER A 228 -15.62 16.10 8.94
C SER A 228 -15.31 16.82 10.27
N LYS A 229 -14.30 17.70 10.27
CA LYS A 229 -14.08 18.65 11.38
C LYS A 229 -15.13 19.77 11.40
N ILE A 230 -15.84 20.00 10.29
CA ILE A 230 -16.73 21.16 10.10
C ILE A 230 -18.11 20.93 10.71
N GLN A 231 -18.53 19.68 10.86
CA GLN A 231 -19.76 19.37 11.59
C GLN A 231 -19.37 18.81 12.96
N GLN A 232 -19.55 19.61 14.01
CA GLN A 232 -19.60 19.12 15.40
C GLN A 232 -20.83 18.19 15.64
N LYS A 233 -21.31 17.49 14.60
CA LYS A 233 -22.32 16.45 14.63
C LYS A 233 -21.70 15.16 14.14
N ARG A 234 -22.06 14.07 14.82
CA ARG A 234 -21.62 12.69 14.60
C ARG A 234 -22.14 12.07 13.30
N ASP A 235 -22.29 12.86 12.23
CA ASP A 235 -22.73 12.35 10.95
C ASP A 235 -21.48 11.89 10.19
N LEU A 236 -21.17 10.60 10.35
CA LEU A 236 -20.16 9.89 9.57
C LEU A 236 -20.54 10.04 8.09
N THR A 237 -19.87 10.95 7.38
CA THR A 237 -19.99 11.00 5.92
C THR A 237 -19.00 9.98 5.37
N GLY A 238 -19.52 8.98 4.66
CA GLY A 238 -18.71 7.93 4.06
C GLY A 238 -18.87 7.96 2.55
N LEU A 239 -17.78 7.65 1.84
CA LEU A 239 -17.85 7.27 0.45
C LEU A 239 -18.01 5.77 0.37
N THR A 240 -19.00 5.35 -0.39
CA THR A 240 -19.22 3.96 -0.74
C THR A 240 -18.18 3.46 -1.74
N PHE A 241 -18.09 2.14 -1.87
CA PHE A 241 -17.27 1.52 -2.91
C PHE A 241 -17.62 2.06 -4.29
N THR A 242 -18.92 2.06 -4.63
CA THR A 242 -19.41 2.50 -5.95
C THR A 242 -19.16 3.98 -6.22
N GLU A 243 -19.23 4.83 -5.19
CA GLU A 243 -18.90 6.26 -5.35
C GLU A 243 -17.43 6.45 -5.65
N ILE A 244 -16.53 5.82 -4.89
CA ILE A 244 -15.09 5.96 -5.17
C ILE A 244 -14.75 5.37 -6.53
N ASP A 245 -15.41 4.29 -6.94
CA ASP A 245 -15.22 3.67 -8.24
C ASP A 245 -15.55 4.64 -9.40
N ASN A 246 -16.66 5.37 -9.28
CA ASN A 246 -17.16 6.25 -10.35
C ASN A 246 -16.61 7.68 -10.31
N LEU A 247 -16.18 8.19 -9.15
CA LEU A 247 -15.71 9.57 -9.05
C LEU A 247 -14.33 9.78 -9.67
N GLU A 248 -14.10 10.93 -10.27
CA GLU A 248 -12.77 11.29 -10.75
C GLU A 248 -11.85 11.66 -9.58
N ILE A 249 -10.53 11.64 -9.82
CA ILE A 249 -9.52 11.93 -8.79
C ILE A 249 -9.71 13.34 -8.21
N GLN A 250 -10.11 14.28 -9.06
CA GLN A 250 -10.39 15.67 -8.74
C GLN A 250 -11.59 15.78 -7.78
N ASP A 251 -12.69 15.08 -8.07
CA ASP A 251 -13.89 15.09 -7.24
C ASP A 251 -13.60 14.51 -5.87
N ILE A 252 -12.91 13.37 -5.82
CA ILE A 252 -12.47 12.75 -4.56
C ILE A 252 -11.59 13.72 -3.77
N SER A 253 -10.66 14.41 -4.44
CA SER A 253 -9.78 15.37 -3.78
C SER A 253 -10.55 16.55 -3.18
N ASN A 254 -11.51 17.10 -3.93
CA ASN A 254 -12.36 18.20 -3.48
C ASN A 254 -13.23 17.77 -2.30
N LEU A 255 -13.84 16.58 -2.37
CA LEU A 255 -14.64 15.98 -1.31
C LEU A 255 -13.85 15.71 -0.02
N ILE A 256 -12.53 15.48 -0.09
CA ILE A 256 -11.76 15.17 1.12
C ILE A 256 -11.07 16.41 1.68
N PHE A 257 -10.52 17.28 0.82
CA PHE A 257 -9.52 18.26 1.24
C PHE A 257 -9.92 19.74 1.10
N ASN A 258 -10.97 20.07 0.34
CA ASN A 258 -11.43 21.46 0.17
C ASN A 258 -12.42 21.93 1.26
N TYR A 259 -12.47 21.19 2.36
CA TYR A 259 -13.06 21.59 3.63
C TYR A 259 -12.02 22.26 4.54
#